data_AF-A0A4Y2ET67-F1
#
_entry.id   AF-A0A4Y2ET67-F1
#
_cell.length_a   1.000
_cell.length_b   1.000
_cell.length_c   1.000
_cell.angle_alpha   90.00
_cell.angle_beta   90.00
_cell.angle_gamma   90.00
#
_symmetry.space_group_name_H-M   'P 1'
#
loop_
_entity.id
_entity.type
_entity.pdbx_description
1 polymer ?
#
loop_
_entity_poly.entity_id
_entity_poly.type
_entity_poly.pdbx_seq_one_letter_code
_entity_poly.pdbx_strand_id
1 'polypeptide(L)'
;MSKAHVPSFSEMVQRERSANRTRIIKPQKTSALVIRPKTAGTHDETKRKLVNEVTLRNLPVKILKKFKRISNGGLVLETDSDNDIDQLIAQFPKLDSINNNFTYSKRRPQFIIFGINKDVTKLQLVDDLVLKNYLLKSDNPENPKFMVSFFF
;
A
#
# COMPACT_ATOMS: atom_id res chain seq x y z
N MET A 1 0.95 13.83 -32.67
CA MET A 1 0.77 12.72 -31.69
C MET A 1 -0.47 13.03 -30.86
N SER A 2 -1.52 12.20 -30.97
CA SER A 2 -2.79 12.39 -30.28
C SER A 2 -2.68 11.93 -28.82
N LYS A 3 -3.02 12.80 -27.86
CA LYS A 3 -3.13 12.44 -26.44
C LYS A 3 -4.33 11.51 -26.27
N ALA A 4 -4.13 10.36 -25.62
CA ALA A 4 -5.22 9.45 -25.30
C ALA A 4 -6.30 10.19 -24.48
N HIS A 5 -7.55 10.07 -24.90
CA HIS A 5 -8.69 10.71 -24.24
C HIS A 5 -8.82 10.16 -22.81
N VAL A 6 -8.71 11.06 -21.84
CA VAL A 6 -9.01 10.77 -20.43
C VAL A 6 -10.52 11.00 -20.24
N PRO A 7 -11.29 9.97 -19.87
CA PRO A 7 -12.74 10.12 -19.73
C PRO A 7 -13.11 10.98 -18.53
N SER A 8 -14.20 11.73 -18.67
CA SER A 8 -14.77 12.57 -17.61
C SER A 8 -15.44 11.72 -16.51
N PHE A 9 -15.72 12.32 -15.35
CA PHE A 9 -16.38 11.62 -14.24
C PHE A 9 -17.75 11.05 -14.64
N SER A 10 -18.56 11.85 -15.36
CA SER A 10 -19.86 11.42 -15.86
C SER A 10 -19.75 10.25 -16.84
N GLU A 11 -18.73 10.26 -17.70
CA GLU A 11 -18.44 9.16 -18.64
C GLU A 11 -18.00 7.88 -17.92
N MET A 12 -17.25 8.00 -16.81
CA MET A 12 -16.86 6.84 -16.01
C MET A 12 -18.04 6.21 -15.27
N VAL A 13 -19.04 7.02 -14.87
CA VAL A 13 -20.26 6.54 -14.18
C VAL A 13 -21.21 5.86 -15.15
N GLN A 14 -21.33 6.37 -16.38
CA GLN A 14 -22.21 5.80 -17.42
C GLN A 14 -21.61 4.62 -18.17
N ARG A 15 -20.29 4.40 -18.08
CA ARG A 15 -19.65 3.25 -18.71
C ARG A 15 -20.19 1.97 -18.07
N GLU A 16 -20.96 1.21 -18.83
CA GLU A 16 -21.39 -0.13 -18.42
C GLU A 16 -20.17 -0.91 -17.93
N ARG A 17 -20.19 -1.27 -16.65
CA ARG A 17 -19.17 -2.18 -16.11
C ARG A 17 -19.35 -3.48 -16.84
N SER A 18 -18.49 -3.78 -17.81
CA SER A 18 -18.54 -5.05 -18.52
C SER A 18 -18.63 -6.19 -17.51
N ALA A 19 -19.80 -6.83 -17.41
CA ALA A 19 -20.07 -7.87 -16.42
C ALA A 19 -19.13 -9.10 -16.57
N ASN A 20 -18.42 -9.19 -17.70
CA ASN A 20 -17.58 -10.33 -18.09
C ASN A 20 -16.10 -10.21 -17.72
N ARG A 21 -15.70 -9.25 -16.88
CA ARG A 21 -14.32 -9.22 -16.36
C ARG A 21 -14.32 -9.06 -14.85
N THR A 22 -14.76 -10.12 -14.15
CA THR A 22 -14.29 -10.37 -12.80
C THR A 22 -12.76 -10.42 -12.88
N ARG A 23 -12.10 -9.31 -12.56
CA ARG A 23 -10.64 -9.32 -12.42
C ARG A 23 -10.38 -10.21 -11.23
N ILE A 24 -9.99 -11.45 -11.50
CA ILE A 24 -9.36 -12.29 -10.48
C ILE A 24 -8.04 -11.59 -10.18
N ILE A 25 -8.07 -10.69 -9.19
CA ILE A 25 -6.89 -10.06 -8.65
C ILE A 25 -6.18 -11.19 -7.93
N LYS A 26 -5.21 -11.82 -8.60
CA LYS A 26 -4.32 -12.74 -7.92
C LYS A 26 -3.63 -11.93 -6.81
N PRO A 27 -3.74 -12.32 -5.54
CA PRO A 27 -3.03 -11.62 -4.48
C PRO A 27 -1.54 -11.69 -4.81
N GLN A 28 -0.92 -10.53 -5.06
CA GLN A 28 0.53 -10.47 -5.09
C GLN A 28 1.00 -10.72 -3.67
N LYS A 29 1.71 -11.83 -3.45
CA LYS A 29 2.42 -12.14 -2.20
C LYS A 29 3.67 -11.25 -2.06
N THR A 30 3.55 -9.96 -2.34
CA THR A 30 4.64 -9.01 -2.17
C THR A 30 4.39 -8.22 -0.91
N SER A 31 5.28 -8.46 0.05
CA SER A 31 5.42 -7.63 1.23
C SER A 31 6.00 -6.30 0.78
N ALA A 32 5.47 -5.18 1.28
CA ALA A 32 5.96 -3.87 0.88
C ALA A 32 6.19 -2.94 2.07
N LEU A 33 7.28 -2.19 2.05
CA LEU A 33 7.65 -1.18 3.02
C LEU A 33 7.50 0.19 2.37
N VAL A 34 6.67 1.04 2.96
CA VAL A 34 6.50 2.42 2.53
C VAL A 34 7.48 3.29 3.29
N ILE A 35 8.24 4.12 2.60
CA ILE A 35 9.24 5.04 3.16
C ILE A 35 8.91 6.44 2.64
N ARG A 36 8.74 7.40 3.55
CA ARG A 36 8.48 8.81 3.19
C ARG A 36 9.49 9.72 3.87
N PRO A 37 10.09 10.68 3.15
CA PRO A 37 10.91 11.69 3.78
C PRO A 37 10.04 12.56 4.70
N LYS A 38 10.58 12.94 5.86
CA LYS A 38 9.92 13.82 6.83
C LYS A 38 9.86 15.26 6.34
N THR A 39 10.85 15.66 5.54
CA THR A 39 10.89 16.94 4.84
C THR A 39 10.67 16.73 3.35
N ALA A 40 10.29 17.78 2.62
CA ALA A 40 10.21 17.71 1.16
C ALA A 40 11.56 17.24 0.57
N GLY A 41 11.51 16.40 -0.45
CA GLY A 41 12.69 15.85 -1.10
C GLY A 41 12.33 15.12 -2.38
N THR A 42 13.35 14.73 -3.14
CA THR A 42 13.18 13.99 -4.39
C THR A 42 13.28 12.48 -4.17
N HIS A 43 12.72 11.70 -5.10
CA HIS A 43 12.82 10.24 -5.07
C HIS A 43 14.27 9.75 -5.13
N ASP A 44 15.11 10.43 -5.90
CA ASP A 44 16.48 9.99 -6.14
C ASP A 44 17.38 10.30 -4.94
N GLU A 45 17.17 11.43 -4.26
CA GLU A 45 17.82 11.72 -2.97
C GLU A 45 17.40 10.72 -1.88
N THR A 46 16.10 10.43 -1.79
CA THR A 46 15.56 9.47 -0.83
C THR A 46 16.15 8.09 -1.07
N LYS A 47 16.21 7.65 -2.34
CA LYS A 47 16.80 6.36 -2.72
C LYS A 47 18.28 6.30 -2.39
N ARG A 48 19.03 7.36 -2.72
CA ARG A 48 20.49 7.42 -2.49
C ARG A 48 20.81 7.35 -1.00
N LYS A 49 20.13 8.15 -0.17
CA LYS A 49 20.33 8.15 1.30
C LYS A 49 20.02 6.78 1.89
N LEU A 50 18.91 6.16 1.47
CA LEU A 50 18.51 4.85 1.95
C LEU A 50 19.51 3.75 1.55
N VAL A 51 19.89 3.69 0.26
CA VAL A 51 20.83 2.68 -0.25
C VAL A 51 22.20 2.83 0.40
N ASN A 52 22.70 4.05 0.57
CA ASN A 52 23.98 4.29 1.22
C ASN A 52 23.98 3.74 2.65
N GLU A 53 22.96 4.04 3.45
CA GLU A 53 22.88 3.56 4.83
C GLU A 53 22.72 2.04 4.93
N VAL A 54 21.89 1.45 4.06
CA VAL A 54 21.68 -0.01 4.02
C VAL A 54 22.97 -0.73 3.61
N THR A 55 23.72 -0.16 2.66
CA THR A 55 24.99 -0.72 2.16
C THR A 55 26.11 -0.56 3.18
N LEU A 56 26.25 0.62 3.79
CA LEU A 56 27.30 0.90 4.79
C LEU A 56 27.21 -0.01 6.02
N ARG A 57 26.01 -0.48 6.35
CA ARG A 57 25.76 -1.31 7.53
C ARG A 57 25.58 -2.79 7.23
N ASN A 58 25.87 -3.23 6.00
CA ASN A 58 25.75 -4.62 5.54
C ASN A 58 24.42 -5.27 5.96
N LEU A 59 23.33 -4.51 5.86
CA LEU A 59 22.00 -5.01 6.20
C LEU A 59 21.68 -6.23 5.31
N PRO A 60 21.20 -7.36 5.87
CA PRO A 60 21.05 -8.63 5.17
C PRO A 60 19.86 -8.68 4.21
N VAL A 61 19.44 -7.53 3.67
CA VAL A 61 18.34 -7.45 2.70
C VAL A 61 18.95 -7.52 1.32
N LYS A 62 18.74 -8.65 0.64
CA LYS A 62 19.30 -9.02 -0.69
C LYS A 62 18.88 -8.04 -1.79
N ILE A 63 19.45 -6.84 -1.76
CA ILE A 63 19.33 -5.79 -2.76
C ILE A 63 17.87 -5.31 -2.90
N LEU A 64 17.67 -4.02 -2.66
CA LEU A 64 16.39 -3.31 -2.80
C LEU A 64 16.00 -3.26 -4.30
N LYS A 65 15.60 -4.42 -4.86
CA LYS A 65 15.54 -4.68 -6.31
C LYS A 65 14.49 -3.83 -7.02
N LYS A 66 13.43 -3.41 -6.31
CA LYS A 66 12.33 -2.62 -6.89
C LYS A 66 11.88 -1.56 -5.91
N PHE A 67 12.21 -0.31 -6.24
CA PHE A 67 11.58 0.87 -5.64
C PHE A 67 10.47 1.36 -6.57
N LYS A 68 9.26 1.48 -6.04
CA LYS A 68 8.20 2.27 -6.69
C LYS A 68 8.19 3.67 -6.11
N ARG A 69 8.12 4.68 -6.98
CA ARG A 69 7.99 6.08 -6.59
C ARG A 69 6.56 6.36 -6.13
N ILE A 70 6.40 7.07 -5.02
CA ILE A 70 5.11 7.58 -4.52
C ILE A 70 5.20 9.10 -4.30
N SER A 71 4.11 9.75 -3.89
CA SER A 71 4.09 11.20 -3.70
C SER A 71 5.17 11.70 -2.73
N ASN A 72 5.55 12.98 -2.88
CA ASN A 72 6.45 13.72 -1.99
C ASN A 72 7.82 13.04 -1.80
N GLY A 73 8.40 12.52 -2.87
CA GLY A 73 9.71 11.86 -2.84
C GLY A 73 9.74 10.50 -2.15
N GLY A 74 8.60 10.00 -1.67
CA GLY A 74 8.52 8.70 -1.00
C GLY A 74 8.77 7.52 -1.93
N LEU A 75 9.16 6.41 -1.34
CA LEU A 75 9.46 5.15 -2.02
C LEU A 75 8.67 3.99 -1.40
N VAL A 76 8.31 3.03 -2.23
CA VAL A 76 7.81 1.72 -1.79
C VAL A 76 8.83 0.68 -2.18
N LEU A 77 9.35 -0.01 -1.18
CA LEU A 77 10.22 -1.16 -1.32
C LEU A 77 9.35 -2.42 -1.34
N GLU A 78 9.46 -3.23 -2.39
CA GLU A 78 8.77 -4.52 -2.48
C GLU A 78 9.77 -5.66 -2.26
N THR A 79 9.40 -6.62 -1.41
CA THR A 79 10.19 -7.79 -1.04
C THR A 79 9.33 -9.04 -1.13
N ASP A 80 9.95 -10.18 -1.40
CA ASP A 80 9.25 -11.48 -1.42
C ASP A 80 9.09 -12.09 0.00
N SER A 81 9.63 -11.43 1.04
CA SER A 81 9.70 -11.91 2.43
C SER A 81 9.20 -10.85 3.41
N ASP A 82 8.13 -11.16 4.14
CA ASP A 82 7.61 -10.33 5.23
C ASP A 82 8.66 -10.13 6.34
N ASN A 83 9.45 -11.17 6.62
CA ASN A 83 10.51 -11.14 7.63
C ASN A 83 11.59 -10.10 7.29
N ASP A 84 11.91 -9.90 6.01
CA ASP A 84 12.92 -8.91 5.60
C ASP A 84 12.43 -7.48 5.92
N ILE A 85 11.12 -7.24 5.76
CA ILE A 85 10.49 -5.96 6.13
C ILE A 85 10.51 -5.76 7.63
N ASP A 86 10.16 -6.78 8.40
CA ASP A 86 10.12 -6.67 9.86
C ASP A 86 11.53 -6.44 10.43
N GLN A 87 12.56 -7.06 9.85
CA GLN A 87 13.96 -6.79 10.17
C GLN A 87 14.36 -5.34 9.84
N LEU A 88 13.96 -4.79 8.69
CA LEU A 88 14.22 -3.39 8.34
C LEU A 88 13.55 -2.44 9.33
N ILE A 89 12.28 -2.67 9.67
CA ILE A 89 11.54 -1.86 10.64
C ILE A 89 12.19 -1.92 12.02
N ALA A 90 12.74 -3.07 12.43
CA ALA A 90 13.44 -3.21 13.70
C ALA A 90 14.83 -2.52 13.71
N GLN A 91 15.48 -2.40 12.56
CA GLN A 91 16.80 -1.79 12.45
C GLN A 91 16.75 -0.28 12.23
N PHE A 92 15.82 0.23 11.42
CA PHE A 92 15.75 1.65 11.07
C PHE A 92 15.68 2.63 12.26
N PRO A 93 15.00 2.31 13.38
CA PRO A 93 15.01 3.18 14.56
C PRO A 93 16.41 3.35 15.18
N LYS A 94 17.30 2.38 14.98
CA LYS A 94 18.69 2.40 15.49
C LYS A 94 19.64 3.18 14.58
N LEU A 95 19.14 3.68 13.46
CA LEU A 95 19.91 4.40 12.45
C LEU A 95 19.48 5.86 12.47
N ASP A 96 20.22 6.73 13.16
CA ASP A 96 19.84 8.14 13.32
C ASP A 96 19.59 8.84 11.99
N SER A 97 20.41 8.56 10.98
CA SER A 97 20.25 9.10 9.63
C SER A 97 18.96 8.65 8.95
N ILE A 98 18.45 7.44 9.24
CA ILE A 98 17.16 7.00 8.72
C ILE A 98 16.02 7.50 9.60
N ASN A 99 16.11 7.30 10.91
CA ASN A 99 15.07 7.64 11.87
C ASN A 99 14.76 9.15 11.89
N ASN A 100 15.77 10.00 11.74
CA ASN A 100 15.59 11.46 11.76
C ASN A 100 15.05 12.00 10.44
N ASN A 101 15.31 11.33 9.30
CA ASN A 101 14.96 11.84 7.98
C ASN A 101 13.72 11.20 7.37
N PHE A 102 13.33 10.00 7.81
CA PHE A 102 12.26 9.24 7.16
C PHE A 102 11.22 8.73 8.16
N THR A 103 10.01 8.54 7.65
CA THR A 103 8.97 7.70 8.25
C THR A 103 8.86 6.43 7.44
N TYR A 104 8.58 5.32 8.10
CA TYR A 104 8.50 4.02 7.44
C TYR A 104 7.44 3.15 8.09
N SER A 105 6.72 2.40 7.25
CA SER A 105 5.62 1.55 7.70
C SER A 105 5.36 0.43 6.71
N LYS A 106 5.02 -0.76 7.21
CA LYS A 106 4.54 -1.85 6.35
C LYS A 106 3.30 -1.39 5.57
N ARG A 107 3.31 -1.59 4.26
CA ARG A 107 2.21 -1.25 3.36
C ARG A 107 1.03 -2.14 3.72
N ARG A 108 -0.10 -1.51 4.02
CA ARG A 108 -1.37 -2.21 4.22
C ARG A 108 -2.24 -2.04 2.97
N PRO A 109 -2.98 -3.08 2.54
CA PRO A 109 -4.00 -2.91 1.52
C PRO A 109 -4.98 -1.83 1.93
N GLN A 110 -5.28 -0.92 1.00
CA GLN A 110 -6.28 0.13 1.16
C GLN A 110 -7.18 0.09 -0.06
N PHE A 111 -8.47 0.30 0.15
CA PHE A 111 -9.48 0.38 -0.90
C PHE A 111 -10.43 1.54 -0.61
N ILE A 112 -11.03 2.08 -1.66
CA ILE A 112 -12.02 3.15 -1.58
C ILE A 112 -13.32 2.60 -2.16
N ILE A 113 -14.42 2.73 -1.42
CA ILE A 113 -15.75 2.33 -1.85
C ILE A 113 -16.50 3.58 -2.26
N PHE A 114 -17.03 3.59 -3.49
CA PHE A 114 -17.87 4.67 -4.01
C PHE A 114 -19.33 4.21 -4.07
N GLY A 115 -20.26 5.18 -4.03
CA GLY A 115 -21.70 4.91 -4.15
C GLY A 115 -22.37 4.44 -2.87
N ILE A 116 -21.78 4.75 -1.70
CA ILE A 116 -22.43 4.53 -0.41
C ILE A 116 -23.53 5.58 -0.24
N ASN A 117 -24.73 5.15 0.17
CA ASN A 117 -25.83 6.07 0.43
C ASN A 117 -25.48 7.00 1.61
N LYS A 118 -25.94 8.26 1.55
CA LYS A 118 -25.54 9.32 2.48
C LYS A 118 -26.05 9.10 3.91
N ASP A 119 -27.12 8.34 4.06
CA ASP A 119 -27.74 7.94 5.31
C ASP A 119 -26.98 6.81 6.03
N VAL A 120 -26.13 6.06 5.32
CA VAL A 120 -25.30 5.01 5.92
C VAL A 120 -24.21 5.65 6.77
N THR A 121 -24.29 5.38 8.07
CA THR A 121 -23.27 5.85 9.01
C THR A 121 -21.98 5.04 8.85
N LYS A 122 -20.87 5.64 9.29
CA LYS A 122 -19.57 4.98 9.32
C LYS A 122 -19.61 3.67 10.11
N LEU A 123 -20.32 3.65 11.25
CA LEU A 123 -20.40 2.48 12.12
C LEU A 123 -21.15 1.33 11.43
N GLN A 124 -22.32 1.61 10.85
CA GLN A 124 -23.09 0.62 10.09
C GLN A 124 -22.25 -0.01 8.97
N LEU A 125 -21.51 0.81 8.21
CA LEU A 125 -20.64 0.29 7.16
C LEU A 125 -19.52 -0.62 7.71
N VAL A 126 -18.94 -0.28 8.87
CA VAL A 126 -17.93 -1.12 9.53
C VAL A 126 -18.54 -2.47 9.89
N ASP A 127 -19.66 -2.43 10.60
CA ASP A 127 -20.32 -3.61 11.15
C ASP A 127 -20.77 -4.54 10.03
N ASP A 128 -21.32 -4.01 8.94
CA ASP A 128 -21.71 -4.78 7.76
C ASP A 128 -20.52 -5.44 7.06
N LEU A 129 -19.39 -4.73 6.94
CA LEU A 129 -18.16 -5.30 6.36
C LEU A 129 -17.56 -6.40 7.26
N VAL A 130 -17.63 -6.22 8.58
CA VAL A 130 -17.18 -7.22 9.56
C VAL A 130 -18.10 -8.45 9.55
N LEU A 131 -19.42 -8.23 9.50
CA LEU A 131 -20.41 -9.29 9.37
C LEU A 131 -20.20 -10.08 8.06
N LYS A 132 -19.96 -9.38 6.94
CA LYS A 132 -19.65 -10.03 5.67
C LYS A 132 -18.38 -10.87 5.76
N ASN A 133 -17.35 -10.38 6.45
CA ASN A 133 -16.15 -11.17 6.74
C ASN A 133 -16.45 -12.42 7.58
N TYR A 134 -17.38 -12.36 8.53
CA TYR A 134 -17.81 -13.54 9.30
C TYR A 134 -18.54 -14.55 8.42
N LEU A 135 -19.50 -14.09 7.60
CA LEU A 135 -20.27 -14.95 6.71
C LEU A 135 -19.40 -15.63 5.65
N LEU A 136 -18.38 -14.96 5.12
CA LEU A 136 -17.47 -15.54 4.13
C LEU A 136 -16.49 -16.59 4.71
N LYS A 137 -16.39 -16.72 6.04
CA LYS A 137 -15.55 -17.75 6.69
C LYS A 137 -16.13 -19.16 6.57
N SER A 138 -17.45 -19.31 6.44
CA SER A 138 -18.07 -20.63 6.31
C SER A 138 -17.64 -21.35 5.03
N ASP A 139 -17.22 -20.58 4.02
CA ASP A 139 -17.00 -21.11 2.67
C ASP A 139 -15.53 -21.46 2.42
N ASN A 140 -14.58 -20.81 3.11
CA ASN A 140 -13.15 -21.15 3.06
C ASN A 140 -12.38 -20.57 4.27
N PRO A 141 -11.82 -21.39 5.18
CA PRO A 141 -11.08 -20.91 6.35
C PRO A 141 -9.75 -20.19 6.00
N GLU A 142 -9.24 -20.31 4.77
CA GLU A 142 -8.03 -19.59 4.31
C GLU A 142 -8.32 -18.21 3.69
N ASN A 143 -9.59 -17.80 3.61
CA ASN A 143 -9.97 -16.53 2.98
C ASN A 143 -9.54 -15.32 3.85
N PRO A 144 -9.06 -14.21 3.26
CA PRO A 144 -8.38 -13.17 4.02
C PRO A 144 -9.35 -12.36 4.88
N LYS A 145 -9.06 -12.31 6.18
CA LYS A 145 -9.67 -11.38 7.13
C LYS A 145 -9.08 -9.99 6.86
N PHE A 146 -9.86 -9.04 6.33
CA PHE A 146 -9.40 -7.65 6.28
C PHE A 146 -9.87 -6.89 7.53
N MET A 147 -8.98 -6.07 8.09
CA MET A 147 -9.30 -5.13 9.16
C MET A 147 -9.71 -3.81 8.52
N VAL A 148 -10.92 -3.32 8.82
CA VAL A 148 -11.41 -2.04 8.31
C VAL A 148 -10.92 -0.93 9.24
N SER A 149 -10.17 0.01 8.69
CA SER A 149 -9.75 1.22 9.41
C SER A 149 -9.96 2.42 8.50
N PHE A 150 -10.58 3.46 9.04
CA PHE A 150 -10.86 4.69 8.30
C PHE A 150 -9.82 5.74 8.65
N PHE A 151 -9.26 6.39 7.62
CA PHE A 151 -8.37 7.52 7.75
C PHE A 151 -9.06 8.71 7.04
N PHE A 152 -9.19 9.83 7.74
CA PHE A 152 -9.71 11.09 7.22
C PHE A 152 -8.56 11.99 6.78
#